data_AF-A0A838RBT0-F1
#
_entry.id   AF-A0A838RBT0-F1
#
_cell.length_a   1.000
_cell.length_b   1.000
_cell.length_c   1.000
_cell.angle_alpha   90.00
_cell.angle_beta   90.00
_cell.angle_gamma   90.00
#
_symmetry.space_group_name_H-M   'P 1'
#
loop_
_entity.id
_entity.type
_entity.pdbx_description
1 polymer ?
#
loop_
_entity_poly.entity_id
_entity_poly.type
_entity_poly.pdbx_seq_one_letter_code
_entity_poly.pdbx_strand_id
1 'polypeptide(L)'
;MTPGRRYLLGVAAVGAGGAGLVLAVAEPLRPALAWGMVTGLVLQAPLGWWAVRSIGTERFVPIWGLGMLVRLTVVGVAGLAVLPALGWPAGPTLGGMVGVLVALLLVEGVSAMGQHSREDER
;
A
#
# COMPACT_ATOMS: atom_id res chain seq x y z
N MET A 1 9.01 3.89 20.02
CA MET A 1 8.90 4.24 18.59
C MET A 1 7.60 4.96 18.34
N THR A 2 7.62 6.03 17.55
CA THR A 2 6.41 6.75 17.13
C THR A 2 5.64 5.95 16.07
N PRO A 3 4.32 6.17 15.92
CA PRO A 3 3.50 5.51 14.90
C PRO A 3 4.03 5.72 13.48
N GLY A 4 4.45 6.95 13.16
CA GLY A 4 5.08 7.27 11.89
C GLY A 4 6.37 6.47 11.63
N ARG A 5 7.22 6.28 12.65
CA ARG A 5 8.46 5.50 12.47
C ARG A 5 8.19 4.01 12.26
N ARG A 6 7.19 3.43 12.94
CA ARG A 6 6.73 2.05 12.71
C ARG A 6 6.20 1.89 11.28
N TYR A 7 5.39 2.85 10.83
CA TYR A 7 4.85 2.87 9.48
C TYR A 7 5.96 2.93 8.41
N LEU A 8 6.93 3.84 8.54
CA LEU A 8 8.03 3.96 7.57
C LEU A 8 8.90 2.70 7.50
N LEU A 9 9.12 2.03 8.63
CA LEU A 9 9.84 0.74 8.63
C LEU A 9 9.02 -0.34 7.92
N GLY A 10 7.71 -0.38 8.12
CA GLY A 10 6.84 -1.28 7.37
C GLY A 10 6.83 -0.98 5.86
N VAL A 11 6.83 0.30 5.47
CA VAL A 11 6.96 0.72 4.07
C VAL A 11 8.29 0.24 3.48
N ALA A 12 9.39 0.45 4.19
CA ALA A 12 10.71 -0.02 3.76
C ALA A 12 10.78 -1.55 3.66
N ALA A 13 10.20 -2.27 4.63
CA ALA A 13 10.15 -3.73 4.62
C ALA A 13 9.33 -4.28 3.45
N VAL A 14 8.15 -3.71 3.18
CA VAL A 14 7.32 -4.11 2.03
C VAL A 14 8.02 -3.79 0.72
N GLY A 15 8.67 -2.63 0.61
CA GLY A 15 9.46 -2.26 -0.57
C GLY A 15 10.61 -3.23 -0.82
N ALA A 16 11.40 -3.56 0.21
CA ALA A 16 12.52 -4.49 0.10
C ALA A 16 12.08 -5.92 -0.21
N GLY A 17 11.09 -6.45 0.52
CA GLY A 17 10.52 -7.77 0.25
C GLY A 17 9.91 -7.85 -1.14
N GLY A 18 9.29 -6.76 -1.58
CA GLY A 18 8.73 -6.63 -2.90
C GLY A 18 9.76 -6.62 -4.03
N ALA A 19 10.86 -5.89 -3.86
CA ALA A 19 11.99 -5.95 -4.78
C ALA A 19 12.57 -7.37 -4.86
N GLY A 20 12.70 -8.06 -3.73
CA GLY A 20 13.08 -9.47 -3.69
C GLY A 20 12.14 -10.37 -4.50
N LEU A 21 10.83 -10.17 -4.37
CA LEU A 21 9.82 -10.91 -5.14
C LEU A 21 9.94 -10.66 -6.65
N VAL A 22 10.14 -9.40 -7.07
CA VAL A 22 10.36 -9.06 -8.49
C VAL A 22 11.59 -9.78 -9.04
N LEU A 23 12.67 -9.90 -8.28
CA LEU A 23 13.86 -10.61 -8.70
C LEU A 23 13.65 -12.13 -8.75
N ALA A 24 12.77 -12.68 -7.91
CA ALA A 24 12.48 -14.10 -7.83
C ALA A 24 11.55 -14.64 -8.94
N VAL A 25 10.73 -13.79 -9.57
CA VAL A 25 9.83 -14.21 -10.66
C VAL A 25 10.53 -14.28 -12.02
N ALA A 26 9.93 -15.02 -12.96
CA ALA A 26 10.42 -15.16 -14.33
C ALA A 26 10.57 -13.80 -15.04
N GLU A 27 11.65 -13.63 -15.80
CA GLU A 27 12.02 -12.37 -16.47
C GLU A 27 10.87 -11.71 -17.25
N PRO A 28 10.05 -12.44 -18.04
CA PRO A 28 8.96 -11.82 -18.81
C PRO A 28 7.89 -11.15 -17.94
N LEU A 29 7.75 -11.58 -16.69
CA LEU A 29 6.74 -11.07 -15.75
C LEU A 29 7.26 -9.91 -14.88
N ARG A 30 8.58 -9.74 -14.79
CA ARG A 30 9.21 -8.76 -13.89
C ARG A 30 8.77 -7.33 -14.17
N PRO A 31 8.73 -6.83 -15.42
CA PRO A 31 8.37 -5.44 -15.67
C PRO A 31 6.94 -5.13 -15.23
N ALA A 32 6.00 -6.02 -15.57
CA ALA A 32 4.60 -5.89 -15.21
C ALA A 32 4.39 -5.91 -13.69
N LEU A 33 5.01 -6.88 -13.00
CA LEU A 33 4.96 -6.98 -11.55
C LEU A 33 5.58 -5.74 -10.89
N ALA A 34 6.78 -5.33 -11.32
CA ALA A 34 7.49 -4.17 -10.80
C ALA A 34 6.66 -2.88 -10.97
N TRP A 35 6.03 -2.68 -12.13
CA TRP A 35 5.15 -1.54 -12.36
C TRP A 35 3.97 -1.51 -11.40
N GLY A 36 3.30 -2.65 -11.22
CA GLY A 36 2.23 -2.78 -10.26
C GLY A 36 2.67 -2.40 -8.85
N MET A 37 3.81 -2.95 -8.41
CA MET A 37 4.35 -2.72 -7.08
C MET A 37 4.78 -1.27 -6.85
N VAL A 38 5.49 -0.66 -7.81
CA VAL A 38 5.90 0.75 -7.72
C VAL A 38 4.68 1.66 -7.67
N THR A 39 3.67 1.41 -8.52
CA THR A 39 2.42 2.18 -8.51
C THR A 39 1.71 2.05 -7.16
N GLY A 40 1.62 0.83 -6.63
CA GLY A 40 1.07 0.57 -5.31
C GLY A 40 1.83 1.31 -4.20
N LEU A 41 3.16 1.29 -4.21
CA LEU A 41 3.99 1.97 -3.22
C LEU A 41 3.81 3.50 -3.28
N VAL A 42 3.87 4.08 -4.47
CA VAL A 42 3.73 5.52 -4.71
C VAL A 42 2.34 6.01 -4.29
N LEU A 43 1.30 5.23 -4.53
CA LEU A 43 -0.05 5.57 -4.10
C LEU A 43 -0.23 5.42 -2.58
N GLN A 44 0.23 4.30 -2.03
CA GLN A 44 -0.10 3.87 -0.69
C GLN A 44 0.73 4.54 0.39
N ALA A 45 2.02 4.77 0.14
CA ALA A 45 2.93 5.33 1.14
C ALA A 45 2.49 6.75 1.58
N PRO A 46 2.10 7.68 0.69
CA PRO A 46 1.59 8.99 1.09
C PRO A 46 0.23 8.91 1.77
N LEU A 47 -0.70 8.10 1.25
CA LEU A 47 -2.05 7.97 1.79
C LEU A 47 -2.03 7.36 3.20
N GLY A 48 -1.26 6.29 3.41
CA GLY A 48 -1.12 5.67 4.73
C GLY A 48 -0.33 6.55 5.69
N TRP A 49 0.66 7.32 5.22
CA TRP A 49 1.33 8.33 6.05
C TRP A 49 0.34 9.39 6.57
N TRP A 50 -0.52 9.89 5.70
CA TRP A 50 -1.53 10.88 6.07
C TRP A 50 -2.54 10.31 7.08
N ALA A 51 -3.01 9.08 6.85
CA ALA A 51 -3.90 8.38 7.77
C ALA A 51 -3.24 8.17 9.14
N VAL A 52 -1.99 7.70 9.19
CA VAL A 52 -1.23 7.50 10.44
C VAL A 52 -1.05 8.81 11.22
N ARG A 53 -0.85 9.93 10.53
CA ARG A 53 -0.73 11.25 11.15
C ARG A 53 -2.05 11.78 11.73
N SER A 54 -3.18 11.25 11.26
CA SER A 54 -4.52 11.63 11.72
C SER A 54 -5.08 10.72 12.83
N ILE A 55 -4.37 9.66 13.22
CA ILE A 55 -4.77 8.76 14.31
C ILE A 55 -4.96 9.58 15.60
N GLY A 56 -6.04 9.29 16.34
CA GLY A 56 -6.40 10.01 17.55
C GLY A 56 -7.13 11.33 17.32
N THR A 57 -7.51 11.64 16.07
CA THR A 57 -8.31 12.82 15.73
C THR A 57 -9.63 12.43 15.06
N GLU A 58 -10.65 13.30 15.13
CA GLU A 58 -11.93 13.14 14.42
C GLU A 58 -11.76 13.02 12.89
N ARG A 59 -10.61 13.45 12.36
CA ARG A 59 -10.29 13.42 10.93
C ARG A 59 -9.82 12.04 10.44
N PHE A 60 -9.56 11.09 11.34
CA PHE A 60 -9.03 9.78 10.97
C PHE A 60 -9.96 9.02 10.02
N VAL A 61 -11.22 8.83 10.42
CA VAL A 61 -12.22 8.07 9.63
C VAL A 61 -12.42 8.66 8.23
N PRO A 62 -12.64 9.98 8.04
CA PRO A 62 -12.81 10.54 6.69
C PRO A 62 -11.54 10.47 5.84
N ILE A 63 -10.35 10.70 6.42
CA ILE A 63 -9.08 10.59 5.68
C ILE A 63 -8.84 9.14 5.23
N TRP A 64 -9.06 8.18 6.13
CA TRP A 64 -8.93 6.76 5.82
C TRP A 64 -9.92 6.32 4.73
N GLY A 65 -11.19 6.72 4.86
CA GLY A 65 -12.24 6.42 3.88
C GLY A 65 -11.94 7.00 2.50
N LEU A 66 -11.50 8.26 2.43
CA LEU A 66 -11.07 8.89 1.18
C LEU A 66 -9.87 8.15 0.58
N GLY A 67 -8.89 7.77 1.41
CA GLY A 67 -7.76 6.96 0.98
C GLY A 67 -8.21 5.62 0.39
N MET A 68 -9.20 4.96 0.99
CA MET A 68 -9.75 3.71 0.46
C MET A 68 -10.44 3.90 -0.89
N LEU A 69 -11.25 4.96 -1.03
CA LEU A 69 -11.89 5.31 -2.29
C LEU A 69 -10.85 5.50 -3.40
N VAL A 70 -9.81 6.28 -3.14
CA VAL A 70 -8.71 6.53 -4.10
C VAL A 70 -8.04 5.21 -4.51
N ARG A 71 -7.76 4.30 -3.57
CA ARG A 71 -7.13 3.00 -3.87
C ARG A 71 -8.01 2.16 -4.79
N LEU A 72 -9.30 2.05 -4.48
CA LEU A 72 -10.25 1.28 -5.27
C LEU A 72 -10.40 1.88 -6.68
N THR A 73 -10.49 3.22 -6.78
CA THR A 73 -10.55 3.92 -8.06
C THR A 73 -9.29 3.67 -8.89
N VAL A 74 -8.09 3.77 -8.31
CA VAL A 74 -6.84 3.53 -9.04
C VAL A 74 -6.75 2.08 -9.52
N VAL A 75 -7.09 1.10 -8.68
CA VAL A 75 -7.12 -0.31 -9.08
C VAL A 75 -8.13 -0.54 -10.20
N GLY A 76 -9.32 0.05 -10.10
CA GLY A 76 -10.36 -0.03 -11.12
C GLY A 76 -9.91 0.58 -12.45
N VAL A 77 -9.39 1.80 -12.44
CA VAL A 77 -8.87 2.49 -13.63
C VAL A 77 -7.70 1.72 -14.24
N ALA A 78 -6.77 1.24 -13.41
CA ALA A 78 -5.64 0.45 -13.88
C ALA A 78 -6.11 -0.84 -14.57
N GLY A 79 -6.99 -1.60 -13.93
CA GLY A 79 -7.49 -2.89 -14.44
C GLY A 79 -8.40 -2.78 -15.65
N LEU A 80 -9.27 -1.76 -15.69
CA LEU A 80 -10.32 -1.67 -16.70
C LEU A 80 -9.99 -0.75 -17.87
N ALA A 81 -9.06 0.20 -17.70
CA ALA A 81 -8.73 1.18 -18.74
C ALA A 81 -7.25 1.14 -19.13
N VAL A 82 -6.33 1.27 -18.17
CA VAL A 82 -4.90 1.44 -18.47
C VAL A 82 -4.28 0.16 -19.01
N LEU A 83 -4.45 -0.97 -18.32
CA LEU A 83 -3.83 -2.24 -18.71
C LEU A 83 -4.36 -2.76 -20.06
N PRO A 84 -5.67 -2.72 -20.34
CA PRO A 84 -6.19 -3.05 -21.66
C PRO A 84 -5.65 -2.13 -22.76
N ALA A 85 -5.59 -0.81 -22.53
CA ALA A 85 -5.09 0.14 -23.52
C ALA A 85 -3.59 -0.05 -23.85
N LEU A 86 -2.80 -0.51 -22.88
CA LEU A 86 -1.37 -0.78 -23.06
C LEU A 86 -1.06 -2.20 -23.56
N GLY A 87 -2.06 -3.09 -23.65
CA GLY A 87 -1.86 -4.51 -23.98
C GLY A 87 -0.99 -5.25 -22.96
N TRP A 88 -0.94 -4.76 -21.71
CA TRP A 88 -0.08 -5.32 -20.67
C TRP A 88 -0.73 -6.51 -19.96
N PRO A 89 0.08 -7.46 -19.43
CA PRO A 89 -0.46 -8.58 -18.68
C PRO A 89 -1.07 -8.08 -17.37
N ALA A 90 -2.41 -8.12 -17.31
CA ALA A 90 -3.16 -7.57 -16.19
C ALA A 90 -2.89 -8.33 -14.88
N GLY A 91 -2.77 -9.66 -14.93
CA GLY A 91 -2.57 -10.50 -13.74
C GLY A 91 -1.36 -10.09 -12.90
N PRO A 92 -0.12 -10.12 -13.44
CA PRO A 92 1.08 -9.72 -12.71
C PRO A 92 1.04 -8.26 -12.22
N THR A 93 0.52 -7.34 -13.05
CA THR A 93 0.49 -5.91 -12.71
C THR A 93 -0.51 -5.62 -11.58
N LEU A 94 -1.73 -6.12 -11.69
CA LEU A 94 -2.74 -6.00 -10.64
C LEU A 94 -2.32 -6.75 -9.38
N GLY A 95 -1.72 -7.94 -9.53
CA GLY A 95 -1.20 -8.73 -8.42
C GLY A 95 -0.14 -7.98 -7.60
N GLY A 96 0.84 -7.36 -8.27
CA GLY A 96 1.85 -6.55 -7.61
C GLY A 96 1.28 -5.33 -6.91
N MET A 97 0.37 -4.61 -7.58
CA MET A 97 -0.27 -3.42 -7.03
C MET A 97 -1.14 -3.75 -5.82
N VAL A 98 -2.10 -4.66 -5.97
CA VAL A 98 -3.01 -5.08 -4.89
C VAL A 98 -2.22 -5.71 -3.74
N GLY A 99 -1.20 -6.51 -4.03
CA GLY A 99 -0.33 -7.10 -3.01
C GLY A 99 0.34 -6.04 -2.13
N VAL A 100 0.91 -4.99 -2.74
CA VAL A 100 1.49 -3.87 -1.98
C VAL A 100 0.43 -3.09 -1.20
N LEU A 101 -0.73 -2.81 -1.82
CA LEU A 101 -1.83 -2.10 -1.16
C LEU A 101 -2.26 -2.82 0.12
N VAL A 102 -2.48 -4.14 0.03
CA VAL A 102 -2.87 -4.98 1.17
C VAL A 102 -1.76 -5.03 2.21
N ALA A 103 -0.51 -5.27 1.81
CA ALA A 103 0.61 -5.37 2.74
C ALA A 103 0.79 -4.08 3.57
N LEU A 104 0.68 -2.92 2.92
CA LEU A 104 0.80 -1.64 3.61
C LEU A 104 -0.45 -1.25 4.39
N LEU A 105 -1.65 -1.69 4.01
CA LEU A 105 -2.85 -1.55 4.84
C LEU A 105 -2.69 -2.34 6.15
N LEU A 106 -2.07 -3.53 6.12
CA LEU A 106 -1.76 -4.29 7.33
C LEU A 106 -0.74 -3.54 8.20
N VAL A 107 0.31 -2.96 7.62
CA VAL A 107 1.28 -2.11 8.33
C VAL A 107 0.59 -0.92 9.00
N GLU A 108 -0.35 -0.28 8.31
CA GLU A 108 -1.14 0.83 8.82
C GLU A 108 -2.01 0.38 10.02
N GLY A 109 -2.72 -0.73 9.87
CA GLY A 109 -3.56 -1.30 10.93
C GLY A 109 -2.76 -1.69 12.18
N VAL A 110 -1.61 -2.37 12.02
CA VAL A 110 -0.71 -2.71 13.13
C VAL A 110 -0.15 -1.45 13.80
N SER A 111 0.17 -0.42 13.02
CA SER A 111 0.67 0.86 13.54
C SER A 111 -0.40 1.62 14.34
N ALA A 112 -1.68 1.48 13.96
CA ALA A 112 -2.80 2.06 14.68
C ALA A 112 -3.15 1.29 15.97
N MET A 113 -3.29 -0.04 15.90
CA MET A 113 -3.60 -0.88 17.06
C MET A 113 -2.52 -0.81 18.15
N GLY A 114 -1.24 -0.71 17.76
CA GLY A 114 -0.13 -0.57 18.70
C GLY A 114 -0.10 0.76 19.47
N GLN A 115 -1.08 1.67 19.28
CA GLN A 115 -1.28 2.85 20.11
C GLN A 115 -2.36 2.64 21.18
N HIS A 116 -3.51 2.05 20.84
CA HIS A 116 -4.59 1.79 21.81
C HIS A 116 -4.10 0.93 22.99
N SER A 117 -3.31 -0.12 22.69
CA SER A 117 -2.77 -1.00 23.74
C SER A 117 -1.79 -0.31 24.72
N ARG A 118 -1.33 0.92 24.43
CA ARG A 118 -0.46 1.71 25.32
C ARG A 118 -1.20 2.81 26.08
N GLU A 119 -2.39 3.18 25.62
CA GLU A 119 -3.28 4.08 26.37
C GLU A 119 -3.97 3.31 27.50
N ASP A 120 -4.29 2.04 27.30
CA ASP A 120 -4.85 1.16 28.36
C ASP A 120 -3.84 0.81 29.49
N GLU A 121 -2.54 1.01 29.27
CA GLU A 121 -1.47 0.75 30.26
C GLU A 121 -1.10 2.00 31.11
N ARG A 122 -1.70 3.16 30.86
CA ARG A 122 -1.42 4.42 31.59
C ARG A 122 -2.57 4.83 32.49
#